data_AF-A0A535F276-F1
#
_entry.id   AF-A0A535F276-F1
#
_cell.length_a   1.000
_cell.length_b   1.000
_cell.length_c   1.000
_cell.angle_alpha   90.00
_cell.angle_beta   90.00
_cell.angle_gamma   90.00
#
_symmetry.space_group_name_H-M   'P 1'
#
loop_
_entity.id
_entity.type
_entity.pdbx_description
1 polymer ?
#
loop_
_entity_poly.entity_id
_entity_poly.type
_entity_poly.pdbx_seq_one_letter_code
_entity_poly.pdbx_strand_id
1 'polypeptide(L)'
;MAFLKNHKGHPTAAEIFKAVNRLDPRSSRATTYNNLRDLVKAGLVREVAVEGRAGRFDLEGMRHHHFVCDRCGNVEDVDWYDVPKPASRSLGKRVVRECQLIFRGFCAKCARRTSR
;
A
#
# COMPACT_ATOMS: atom_id res chain seq x y z
N MET A 1 13.77 -4.04 5.86
CA MET A 1 13.93 -2.85 4.98
C MET A 1 14.51 -3.15 3.61
N ALA A 2 15.63 -3.88 3.48
CA ALA A 2 16.28 -4.12 2.17
C ALA A 2 15.35 -4.71 1.10
N PHE A 3 14.46 -5.64 1.47
CA PHE A 3 13.46 -6.19 0.55
C PHE A 3 12.55 -5.11 -0.04
N LEU A 4 11.92 -4.29 0.81
CA LEU A 4 11.01 -3.23 0.37
C LEU A 4 11.71 -2.17 -0.50
N LYS A 5 12.98 -1.83 -0.19
CA LYS A 5 13.77 -0.88 -1.01
C LYS A 5 14.01 -1.34 -2.44
N ASN A 6 14.13 -2.66 -2.64
CA ASN A 6 14.50 -3.25 -3.93
C ASN A 6 13.29 -3.86 -4.65
N HIS A 7 12.12 -3.89 -4.02
CA HIS A 7 10.92 -4.49 -4.59
C HIS A 7 10.16 -3.45 -5.41
N LYS A 8 9.89 -3.77 -6.67
CA LYS A 8 9.02 -2.94 -7.52
C LYS A 8 7.57 -3.30 -7.24
N GLY A 9 6.87 -2.45 -6.49
CA GLY A 9 5.45 -2.57 -6.14
C GLY A 9 5.19 -2.75 -4.64
N HIS A 10 3.95 -3.06 -4.29
CA HIS A 10 3.45 -3.03 -2.91
C HIS A 10 3.12 -4.44 -2.44
N PRO A 11 4.06 -5.18 -1.84
CA PRO A 11 3.83 -6.57 -1.46
C PRO A 11 2.94 -6.66 -0.21
N THR A 12 2.23 -7.77 -0.09
CA THR A 12 1.53 -8.13 1.14
C THR A 12 2.52 -8.59 2.21
N ALA A 13 2.11 -8.57 3.48
CA ALA A 13 2.93 -9.09 4.58
C ALA A 13 3.35 -10.57 4.37
N ALA A 14 2.48 -11.38 3.74
CA ALA A 14 2.78 -12.77 3.40
C ALA A 14 3.86 -12.89 2.31
N GLU A 15 3.82 -12.03 1.28
CA GLU A 15 4.84 -11.97 0.24
C GLU A 15 6.19 -11.50 0.80
N ILE A 16 6.18 -10.49 1.69
CA ILE A 16 7.37 -10.01 2.42
C ILE A 16 7.96 -11.14 3.26
N PHE A 17 7.14 -11.83 4.06
CA PHE A 17 7.58 -12.97 4.87
C PHE A 17 8.21 -14.04 3.99
N LYS A 18 7.54 -14.45 2.90
CA LYS A 18 8.06 -15.48 1.98
C LYS A 18 9.37 -15.08 1.32
N ALA A 19 9.60 -13.80 1.07
CA ALA A 19 10.85 -13.30 0.50
C ALA A 19 11.97 -13.24 1.55
N VAL A 20 11.68 -12.69 2.74
CA VAL A 20 12.65 -12.60 3.84
C VAL A 20 13.07 -13.99 4.32
N ASN A 21 12.11 -14.91 4.48
CA ASN A 21 12.38 -16.27 4.96
C ASN A 21 13.22 -17.11 3.99
N ARG A 22 13.27 -16.73 2.70
CA ARG A 22 14.18 -17.35 1.72
C ARG A 22 15.63 -16.91 1.94
N LEU A 23 15.86 -15.73 2.51
CA LEU A 23 17.18 -15.17 2.78
C LEU A 23 17.66 -15.46 4.21
N ASP A 24 16.74 -15.45 5.18
CA ASP A 24 16.98 -15.80 6.58
C ASP A 24 15.85 -16.69 7.12
N PRO A 25 16.02 -18.01 7.11
CA PRO A 25 14.99 -18.98 7.52
C PRO A 25 14.61 -18.95 9.00
N ARG A 26 15.26 -18.10 9.82
CA ARG A 26 14.97 -17.98 11.26
C ARG A 26 13.82 -17.02 11.54
N SER A 27 13.39 -16.24 10.56
CA SER A 27 12.32 -15.28 10.74
C SER A 27 10.96 -15.98 10.82
N SER A 28 10.17 -15.66 11.85
CA SER A 28 8.79 -16.14 11.94
C SER A 28 7.82 -15.19 11.23
N ARG A 29 6.62 -15.70 10.89
CA ARG A 29 5.52 -14.84 10.42
C ARG A 29 5.21 -13.74 11.42
N ALA A 30 5.10 -14.08 12.71
CA ALA A 30 4.83 -13.10 13.77
C ALA A 30 5.89 -11.99 13.80
N THR A 31 7.17 -12.35 13.71
CA THR A 31 8.29 -11.39 13.65
C THR A 31 8.16 -10.45 12.45
N THR A 32 7.83 -10.98 11.26
CA THR A 32 7.66 -10.15 10.06
C THR A 32 6.51 -9.15 10.21
N TYR A 33 5.37 -9.60 10.73
CA TYR A 33 4.20 -8.74 10.93
C TYR A 33 4.44 -7.68 12.02
N ASN A 34 5.09 -8.04 13.12
CA ASN A 34 5.46 -7.09 14.17
C ASN A 34 6.39 -6.01 13.63
N ASN A 35 7.42 -6.41 12.87
CA ASN A 35 8.33 -5.46 12.25
C ASN A 35 7.59 -4.51 11.28
N LEU A 36 6.69 -5.03 10.43
CA LEU A 36 5.92 -4.16 9.53
C LEU A 36 5.05 -3.17 10.30
N ARG A 37 4.42 -3.61 11.39
CA ARG A 37 3.62 -2.73 12.25
C ARG A 37 4.48 -1.63 12.89
N ASP A 38 5.68 -1.96 13.35
CA ASP A 38 6.58 -0.98 13.96
C ASP A 38 7.13 0.01 12.92
N LEU A 39 7.36 -0.44 11.69
CA LEU A 39 7.74 0.43 10.56
C LEU A 39 6.62 1.40 10.16
N VAL A 40 5.36 0.94 10.21
CA VAL A 40 4.18 1.79 9.97
C VAL A 40 4.06 2.84 11.06
N LYS A 41 4.21 2.45 12.34
CA LYS A 41 4.21 3.41 13.46
C LYS A 41 5.33 4.44 13.35
N ALA A 42 6.49 4.04 12.83
CA ALA A 42 7.64 4.91 12.63
C ALA A 42 7.51 5.82 11.39
N GLY A 43 6.47 5.68 10.56
CA GLY A 43 6.32 6.45 9.32
C GLY A 43 7.39 6.11 8.27
N LEU A 44 7.89 4.88 8.27
CA LEU A 44 8.88 4.40 7.29
C LEU A 44 8.25 3.54 6.20
N VAL A 45 7.05 3.02 6.48
CA VAL A 45 6.26 2.18 5.60
C VAL A 45 4.82 2.61 5.75
N ARG A 46 4.06 2.65 4.65
CA ARG A 46 2.62 2.90 4.67
C ARG A 46 1.89 1.61 4.35
N GLU A 47 0.81 1.33 5.07
CA GLU A 47 -0.10 0.24 4.73
C GLU A 47 -1.23 0.78 3.86
N VAL A 48 -1.37 0.24 2.65
CA VAL A 48 -2.47 0.51 1.72
C VAL A 48 -3.53 -0.54 1.94
N ALA A 49 -4.67 -0.13 2.50
CA ALA A 49 -5.80 -1.00 2.75
C ALA A 49 -6.49 -1.38 1.43
N VAL A 50 -6.62 -2.69 1.18
CA VAL A 50 -7.35 -3.24 0.04
C VAL A 50 -8.56 -3.99 0.56
N GLU A 51 -9.75 -3.53 0.19
CA GLU A 51 -11.01 -4.12 0.69
C GLU A 51 -11.13 -5.61 0.36
N GLY A 52 -11.50 -6.40 1.38
CA GLY A 52 -11.66 -7.85 1.26
C GLY A 52 -10.35 -8.61 0.98
N ARG A 53 -9.18 -7.96 1.13
CA ARG A 53 -7.87 -8.57 0.83
C ARG A 53 -6.84 -8.18 1.89
N ALA A 54 -5.69 -8.85 1.85
CA ALA A 54 -4.56 -8.47 2.67
C ALA A 54 -4.07 -7.06 2.28
N GLY A 55 -3.76 -6.24 3.28
CA GLY A 55 -3.10 -4.96 3.09
C GLY A 55 -1.76 -5.11 2.39
N ARG A 56 -1.41 -4.08 1.62
CA ARG A 56 -0.14 -4.01 0.88
C ARG A 56 0.73 -2.93 1.49
N PHE A 57 2.04 -3.13 1.48
CA PHE A 57 2.99 -2.24 2.14
C PHE A 57 3.78 -1.45 1.11
N ASP A 58 3.76 -0.14 1.28
CA ASP A 58 4.50 0.85 0.51
C ASP A 58 5.72 1.30 1.30
N LEU A 59 6.88 1.43 0.66
CA LEU A 59 8.02 2.05 1.32
C LEU A 59 7.89 3.56 1.18
N GLU A 60 7.94 4.28 2.30
CA GLU A 60 7.89 5.74 2.26
C GLU A 60 9.06 6.28 1.41
N GLY A 61 8.72 7.04 0.37
CA GLY A 61 9.65 7.54 -0.63
C GLY A 61 9.10 8.77 -1.34
N MET A 62 9.09 8.74 -2.68
CA MET A 62 8.46 9.81 -3.46
C MET A 62 6.95 9.81 -3.24
N ARG A 63 6.37 11.02 -3.11
CA ARG A 63 4.91 11.17 -3.05
C ARG A 63 4.27 10.63 -4.33
N HIS A 64 3.23 9.82 -4.16
CA HIS A 64 2.40 9.26 -5.23
C HIS A 64 1.01 8.95 -4.64
N HIS A 65 0.03 8.81 -5.52
CA HIS A 65 -1.31 8.29 -5.20
C HIS A 65 -1.37 6.79 -5.50
N HIS A 66 -2.39 6.10 -5.01
CA HIS A 66 -2.54 4.66 -5.24
C HIS A 66 -3.73 4.36 -6.16
N PHE A 67 -3.53 3.47 -7.13
CA PHE A 67 -4.62 2.77 -7.82
C PHE A 67 -4.75 1.35 -7.27
N VAL A 68 -5.97 0.94 -6.94
CA VAL A 68 -6.30 -0.40 -6.40
C VAL A 68 -7.21 -1.12 -7.39
N CYS A 69 -6.79 -2.30 -7.84
CA CYS A 69 -7.63 -3.14 -8.69
C CYS A 69 -8.65 -3.97 -7.88
N ASP A 70 -9.94 -3.83 -8.16
CA ASP A 70 -11.01 -4.53 -7.44
C ASP A 70 -10.99 -6.05 -7.68
N ARG A 71 -10.48 -6.50 -8.84
CA ARG A 71 -10.45 -7.93 -9.22
C ARG A 71 -9.27 -8.70 -8.65
N CYS A 72 -8.06 -8.13 -8.69
CA CYS A 72 -6.85 -8.84 -8.25
C CYS A 72 -6.21 -8.23 -7.00
N GLY A 73 -6.65 -7.04 -6.59
CA GLY A 73 -6.06 -6.32 -5.46
C GLY A 73 -4.66 -5.79 -5.75
N ASN A 74 -4.23 -5.69 -7.01
CA ASN A 74 -2.95 -5.06 -7.35
C ASN A 74 -3.00 -3.58 -6.97
N VAL A 75 -1.87 -3.08 -6.45
CA VAL A 75 -1.68 -1.65 -6.17
C VAL A 75 -0.63 -1.12 -7.13
N GLU A 76 -0.94 0.01 -7.77
CA GLU A 76 -0.11 0.68 -8.75
C GLU A 76 0.07 2.14 -8.35
N ASP A 77 1.26 2.68 -8.59
CA ASP A 77 1.56 4.09 -8.35
C ASP A 77 0.88 4.96 -9.40
N VAL A 78 0.29 6.06 -8.94
CA VAL A 78 -0.24 7.13 -9.78
C VAL A 78 0.55 8.39 -9.46
N ASP A 79 0.96 9.11 -10.51
CA ASP A 79 1.74 10.33 -10.38
C ASP A 79 1.09 11.32 -9.42
N TRP A 80 1.93 11.93 -8.57
CA TRP A 80 1.45 12.91 -7.60
C TRP A 80 0.92 14.16 -8.30
N TYR A 81 -0.26 14.57 -7.86
CA TYR A 81 -0.79 15.91 -8.10
C TYR A 81 -1.59 16.38 -6.90
N ASP A 82 -1.62 17.69 -6.68
CA ASP A 82 -2.33 18.27 -5.55
C ASP A 82 -3.85 18.19 -5.78
N VAL A 83 -4.54 17.54 -4.86
CA VAL A 83 -6.01 17.53 -4.82
C VAL A 83 -6.46 18.80 -4.09
N PRO A 84 -7.43 19.56 -4.63
CA PRO A 84 -7.98 20.72 -3.94
C PRO A 84 -8.43 20.33 -2.53
N LYS A 85 -7.93 21.05 -1.52
CA LYS A 85 -8.37 20.83 -0.14
C LYS A 85 -9.88 21.05 -0.08
N PRO A 86 -10.66 20.13 0.51
CA PRO A 86 -12.08 20.36 0.68
C PRO A 86 -12.28 21.65 1.49
N ALA A 87 -13.32 22.41 1.16
CA ALA A 87 -13.61 23.66 1.85
C ALA A 87 -13.62 23.41 3.37
N SER A 88 -12.87 24.23 4.12
CA SER A 88 -12.57 24.03 5.55
C SER A 88 -13.80 23.77 6.42
N ARG A 89 -14.97 24.28 6.01
CA ARG A 89 -16.27 24.07 6.67
C ARG A 89 -16.72 22.60 6.71
N SER A 90 -16.35 21.78 5.73
CA SER A 90 -16.76 20.38 5.66
C SER A 90 -16.16 19.50 6.76
N LEU A 91 -14.96 19.84 7.25
CA LEU A 91 -14.26 19.09 8.29
C LEU A 91 -14.61 19.56 9.71
N GLY A 92 -15.11 20.80 9.85
CA GLY A 92 -15.46 21.39 11.14
C GLY A 92 -14.24 21.54 12.07
N LYS A 93 -14.33 21.03 13.30
CA LYS A 93 -13.26 21.09 14.32
C LYS A 93 -12.32 19.88 14.32
N ARG A 94 -12.39 19.01 13.31
CA ARG A 94 -11.57 17.78 13.25
C ARG A 94 -10.13 18.12 12.89
N VAL A 95 -9.18 17.46 13.55
CA VAL A 95 -7.76 17.54 13.21
C VAL A 95 -7.43 16.43 12.23
N VAL A 96 -7.08 16.79 10.99
CA VAL A 96 -6.69 15.84 9.95
C VAL A 96 -5.20 15.52 10.09
N ARG A 97 -4.87 14.23 10.24
CA ARG A 97 -3.47 13.77 10.25
C ARG A 97 -2.96 13.39 8.87
N GLU A 98 -3.84 12.91 8.00
CA GLU A 98 -3.50 12.39 6.69
C GLU A 98 -4.67 12.54 5.71
N CYS A 99 -4.36 12.73 4.44
CA CYS A 99 -5.30 12.67 3.32
C CYS A 99 -4.65 11.86 2.21
N GLN A 100 -5.34 10.82 1.73
CA GLN A 100 -4.87 9.95 0.65
C GLN A 100 -5.91 9.94 -0.46
N LEU A 101 -5.44 9.96 -1.71
CA LEU A 101 -6.27 9.70 -2.88
C LEU A 101 -6.06 8.27 -3.34
N ILE A 102 -7.16 7.52 -3.44
CA ILE A 102 -7.15 6.13 -3.90
C ILE A 102 -8.11 6.01 -5.09
N PHE A 103 -7.58 5.60 -6.23
CA PHE A 103 -8.35 5.25 -7.41
C PHE A 103 -8.73 3.77 -7.35
N ARG A 104 -9.97 3.42 -7.70
CA ARG A 104 -10.45 2.03 -7.72
C ARG A 104 -10.99 1.65 -9.09
N GLY A 105 -10.75 0.42 -9.51
CA GLY A 105 -11.25 -0.11 -10.79
C GLY A 105 -10.55 -1.39 -11.25
N PHE A 106 -10.35 -1.54 -12.56
CA PHE A 106 -9.68 -2.72 -13.14
C PHE A 106 -8.31 -2.35 -13.74
N CYS A 107 -7.23 -2.99 -13.27
CA CYS A 107 -5.92 -2.83 -13.90
C CYS A 107 -5.93 -3.34 -15.34
N ALA A 108 -4.94 -2.93 -16.15
CA ALA A 108 -4.85 -3.28 -17.57
C ALA A 108 -4.97 -4.80 -17.84
N LYS A 109 -4.42 -5.64 -16.94
CA LYS A 109 -4.51 -7.11 -17.02
C LYS A 109 -5.94 -7.62 -16.76
N CYS A 110 -6.66 -7.01 -15.82
CA CYS A 110 -8.03 -7.41 -15.48
C CYS A 110 -9.07 -6.82 -16.44
N ALA A 111 -8.86 -5.61 -16.95
CA ALA A 111 -9.74 -4.97 -17.92
C ALA A 111 -9.82 -5.77 -19.24
N ARG A 112 -8.67 -6.28 -19.73
CA ARG A 112 -8.60 -7.14 -20.92
C ARG A 112 -9.33 -8.48 -20.78
N ARG A 113 -9.63 -8.92 -19.55
CA ARG A 113 -10.40 -10.14 -19.30
C ARG A 113 -11.91 -9.93 -19.40
N THR A 114 -12.37 -8.70 -19.63
CA THR A 114 -13.79 -8.35 -19.69
C THR A 114 -14.33 -8.26 -21.13
N SER A 115 -13.48 -8.44 -22.14
CA SER A 115 -13.94 -8.66 -23.52
C SER A 115 -14.30 -10.14 -23.72
N ARG A 116 -15.48 -10.55 -23.25
CA ARG A 116 -16.16 -11.78 -23.67
C ARG A 116 -17.65 -11.54 -23.67
#